data_AF-A0A4V4IYM3-F1
#
_entry.id   AF-A0A4V4IYM3-F1
#
_cell.length_a   1.000
_cell.length_b   1.000
_cell.length_c   1.000
_cell.angle_alpha   90.00
_cell.angle_beta   90.00
_cell.angle_gamma   90.00
#
_symmetry.space_group_name_H-M   'P 1'
#
loop_
_entity.id
_entity.type
_entity.pdbx_description
1 polymer ?
#
loop_
_entity_poly.entity_id
_entity_poly.type
_entity_poly.pdbx_seq_one_letter_code
_entity_poly.pdbx_strand_id
1 'polypeptide(L)'
;MNNTNQHVHPAELNKDMTAAEQENEVIKSEKRGFRHALVDSGLKNMTEAEIEALYHECTSVLAQNQDLFKKIKARSLATNGVFYHYKRHTYRFAQLRARTPALQDLNLLSTEAIDNWSNILEHDRKAREAKWELYRRCKEEAEYEASWKKLLAFTRKHLVFSRRCAKASRALEQSIKNNKAYWDVRITLLSVIQKKALDRYPVM
;
A
#
# COMPACT_ATOMS: atom_id res chain seq x y z
N MET A 1 24.65 21.64 -35.30
CA MET A 1 25.34 21.23 -34.05
C MET A 1 24.27 20.89 -33.02
N ASN A 2 24.10 19.60 -32.71
CA ASN A 2 23.14 19.15 -31.72
C ASN A 2 23.69 19.45 -30.32
N ASN A 3 23.12 20.44 -29.65
CA ASN A 3 23.47 20.75 -28.27
C ASN A 3 22.74 19.75 -27.35
N THR A 4 23.34 18.57 -27.15
CA THR A 4 22.97 17.65 -26.08
C THR A 4 23.46 18.24 -24.76
N ASN A 5 22.76 19.25 -24.24
CA ASN A 5 22.84 19.60 -22.83
C ASN A 5 22.26 18.42 -22.05
N GLN A 6 23.08 17.40 -21.82
CA GLN A 6 22.84 16.40 -20.79
C GLN A 6 22.79 17.17 -19.48
N HIS A 7 21.62 17.18 -18.84
CA HIS A 7 21.49 17.67 -17.48
C HIS A 7 22.27 16.69 -16.59
N VAL A 8 23.55 16.97 -16.35
CA VAL A 8 24.39 16.20 -15.44
C VAL A 8 23.86 16.46 -14.02
N HIS A 9 23.75 15.40 -13.21
CA HIS A 9 23.27 15.52 -11.84
C HIS A 9 24.30 16.35 -11.03
N PRO A 10 23.91 17.30 -10.16
CA PRO A 10 24.87 18.12 -9.40
C PRO A 10 25.89 17.29 -8.61
N ALA A 11 25.50 16.11 -8.14
CA ALA A 11 26.41 15.17 -7.46
C ALA A 11 27.52 14.58 -8.36
N GLU A 12 27.38 14.63 -9.69
CA GLU A 12 28.36 14.13 -10.66
C GLU A 12 29.34 15.21 -11.15
N LEU A 13 29.10 16.49 -10.79
CA LEU A 13 29.81 17.65 -11.35
C LEU A 13 31.09 18.05 -10.58
N ASN A 14 31.32 17.55 -9.36
CA ASN A 14 32.53 17.84 -8.59
C ASN A 14 32.95 16.67 -7.70
N LYS A 15 34.06 16.01 -8.06
CA LYS A 15 34.66 14.89 -7.32
C LYS A 15 35.28 15.29 -5.97
N ASP A 16 35.51 16.59 -5.77
CA ASP A 16 36.22 17.14 -4.61
C ASP A 16 35.30 17.78 -3.54
N MET A 17 33.98 17.77 -3.74
CA MET A 17 33.03 18.29 -2.74
C MET A 17 32.78 17.28 -1.63
N THR A 18 32.64 17.77 -0.40
CA THR A 18 32.18 16.97 0.74
C THR A 18 30.71 16.55 0.55
N ALA A 19 30.29 15.48 1.24
CA ALA A 19 28.90 15.00 1.16
C ALA A 19 27.88 16.09 1.51
N ALA A 20 28.19 16.96 2.47
CA ALA A 20 27.32 18.08 2.87
C ALA A 20 27.20 19.17 1.80
N GLU A 21 28.30 19.46 1.09
CA GLU A 21 28.29 20.42 -0.03
C GLU A 21 27.52 19.87 -1.24
N GLN A 22 27.68 18.57 -1.53
CA GLN A 22 26.90 17.88 -2.55
C GLN A 22 25.40 17.91 -2.24
N GLU A 23 25.01 17.61 -1.00
CA GLU A 23 23.61 17.66 -0.56
C GLU A 23 23.02 19.07 -0.71
N ASN A 24 23.78 20.10 -0.34
CA ASN A 24 23.34 21.49 -0.43
C ASN A 24 23.13 21.95 -1.90
N GLU A 25 24.03 21.57 -2.82
CA GLU A 25 23.87 21.87 -4.24
C GLU A 25 22.69 21.13 -4.88
N VAL A 26 22.42 19.88 -4.47
CA VAL A 26 21.22 19.15 -4.88
C VAL A 26 19.97 19.89 -4.42
N ILE A 27 19.88 20.27 -3.13
CA ILE A 27 18.73 21.00 -2.59
C ILE A 27 18.50 22.32 -3.34
N LYS A 28 19.56 23.08 -3.64
CA LYS A 28 19.44 24.33 -4.41
C LYS A 28 18.92 24.09 -5.83
N SER A 29 19.42 23.06 -6.50
CA SER A 29 18.99 22.67 -7.85
C SER A 29 17.51 22.27 -7.87
N GLU A 30 17.09 21.44 -6.91
CA GLU A 30 15.70 20.99 -6.78
C GLU A 30 14.74 22.15 -6.47
N LYS A 31 15.11 23.05 -5.54
CA LYS A 31 14.34 24.28 -5.27
C LYS A 31 14.20 25.15 -6.52
N ARG A 32 15.27 25.30 -7.31
CA ARG A 32 15.23 26.04 -8.58
C ARG A 32 14.26 25.39 -9.58
N GLY A 33 14.31 24.06 -9.72
CA GLY A 33 13.38 23.31 -10.56
C GLY A 33 11.92 23.45 -10.10
N PHE A 34 11.68 23.38 -8.78
CA PHE A 34 10.37 23.60 -8.19
C PHE A 34 9.83 25.00 -8.51
N ARG A 35 10.65 26.04 -8.37
CA ARG A 35 10.27 27.42 -8.72
C ARG A 35 9.81 27.56 -10.17
N HIS A 36 10.50 26.91 -11.10
CA HIS A 36 10.11 26.93 -12.52
C HIS A 36 8.81 26.19 -12.82
N ALA A 37 8.40 25.25 -11.96
CA ALA A 37 7.20 24.44 -12.15
C ALA A 37 5.93 25.07 -11.55
N LEU A 38 6.05 26.18 -10.81
CA LEU A 38 4.96 26.87 -10.15
C LEU A 38 4.03 27.58 -11.16
N VAL A 39 2.71 27.63 -10.90
CA VAL A 39 1.72 28.25 -11.81
C VAL A 39 1.87 29.78 -11.86
N ASP A 40 2.22 30.29 -13.05
CA ASP A 40 2.59 31.70 -13.33
C ASP A 40 1.62 32.79 -12.85
N SER A 41 0.34 32.51 -12.62
CA SER A 41 -0.66 33.55 -12.30
C SER A 41 -0.86 33.82 -10.80
N GLY A 42 -0.60 32.85 -9.91
CA GLY A 42 -0.71 33.04 -8.45
C GLY A 42 0.61 33.40 -7.77
N LEU A 43 1.73 33.19 -8.45
CA LEU A 43 3.08 33.21 -7.87
C LEU A 43 3.90 34.47 -8.11
N LYS A 44 3.43 35.39 -8.96
CA LYS A 44 4.08 36.70 -9.12
C LYS A 44 4.15 37.51 -7.82
N ASN A 45 3.38 37.13 -6.80
CA ASN A 45 3.27 37.84 -5.53
C ASN A 45 3.74 37.01 -4.31
N MET A 46 4.27 35.79 -4.51
CA MET A 46 4.77 34.98 -3.38
C MET A 46 6.19 35.40 -2.99
N THR A 47 6.40 35.56 -1.70
CA THR A 47 7.70 35.79 -1.08
C THR A 47 8.55 34.52 -1.09
N GLU A 48 9.87 34.68 -0.95
CA GLU A 48 10.80 33.54 -0.89
C GLU A 48 10.47 32.58 0.26
N ALA A 49 10.04 33.12 1.41
CA ALA A 49 9.62 32.32 2.56
C ALA A 49 8.38 31.46 2.24
N GLU A 50 7.43 31.98 1.47
CA GLU A 50 6.24 31.22 1.07
C GLU A 50 6.55 30.14 0.03
N ILE A 51 7.48 30.41 -0.90
CA ILE A 51 7.99 29.42 -1.85
C ILE A 51 8.70 28.28 -1.11
N GLU A 52 9.53 28.63 -0.11
CA GLU A 52 10.24 27.66 0.72
C GLU A 52 9.26 26.82 1.56
N ALA A 53 8.23 27.44 2.14
CA ALA A 53 7.18 26.72 2.85
C ALA A 53 6.44 25.72 1.94
N LEU A 54 6.07 26.13 0.72
CA LEU A 54 5.43 25.25 -0.28
C LEU A 54 6.35 24.09 -0.70
N TYR A 55 7.65 24.37 -0.87
CA TYR A 55 8.63 23.35 -1.20
C TYR A 55 8.75 22.31 -0.08
N HIS A 56 8.81 22.76 1.17
CA HIS A 56 8.82 21.89 2.34
C HIS A 56 7.53 21.07 2.48
N GLU A 57 6.36 21.64 2.22
CA GLU A 57 5.10 20.90 2.20
C GLU A 57 5.12 19.79 1.14
N CYS A 58 5.51 20.13 -0.10
CA CYS A 58 5.59 19.18 -1.21
C CYS A 58 6.55 18.01 -0.92
N THR A 59 7.77 18.33 -0.45
CA THR A 59 8.80 17.33 -0.14
C THR A 59 8.43 16.47 1.05
N SER A 60 7.78 17.03 2.07
CA SER A 60 7.27 16.26 3.22
C SER A 60 6.23 15.23 2.79
N VAL A 61 5.25 15.62 1.97
CA VAL A 61 4.22 14.70 1.45
C VAL A 61 4.84 13.64 0.53
N LEU A 62 5.82 14.01 -0.29
CA LEU A 62 6.56 13.06 -1.13
C LEU A 62 7.32 12.01 -0.29
N ALA A 63 8.02 12.43 0.77
CA ALA A 63 8.73 11.52 1.67
C ALA A 63 7.77 10.54 2.35
N GLN A 64 6.64 11.03 2.88
CA GLN A 64 5.60 10.18 3.48
C GLN A 64 5.06 9.14 2.49
N ASN A 65 4.82 9.55 1.23
CA ASN A 65 4.39 8.64 0.17
C ASN A 65 5.43 7.55 -0.13
N GLN A 66 6.71 7.92 -0.18
CA GLN A 66 7.79 6.96 -0.44
C GLN A 66 7.91 5.93 0.68
N ASP A 67 7.78 6.35 1.94
CA ASP A 67 7.88 5.43 3.07
C ASP A 67 6.69 4.47 3.14
N LEU A 68 5.47 4.95 2.89
CA LEU A 68 4.29 4.09 2.76
C LEU A 68 4.47 3.07 1.63
N PHE A 69 5.01 3.50 0.48
CA PHE A 69 5.28 2.60 -0.65
C PHE A 69 6.32 1.53 -0.29
N LYS A 70 7.43 1.89 0.36
CA LYS A 70 8.44 0.95 0.85
C LYS A 70 7.83 -0.07 1.80
N LYS A 71 7.01 0.39 2.75
CA LYS A 71 6.32 -0.47 3.72
C LYS A 71 5.39 -1.47 3.03
N ILE A 72 4.61 -1.04 2.04
CA ILE A 72 3.72 -1.91 1.25
C ILE A 72 4.54 -2.94 0.44
N LYS A 73 5.66 -2.50 -0.16
CA LYS A 73 6.52 -3.34 -1.01
C LYS A 73 7.33 -4.38 -0.23
N ALA A 74 7.70 -4.10 1.02
CA ALA A 74 8.53 -4.97 1.86
C ALA A 74 7.83 -6.24 2.37
N ARG A 75 6.55 -6.46 2.03
CA ARG A 75 5.76 -7.59 2.56
C ARG A 75 6.20 -8.93 1.95
N SER A 76 6.38 -9.94 2.81
CA SER A 76 6.89 -11.27 2.45
C SER A 76 5.95 -12.10 1.58
N LEU A 77 4.64 -12.01 1.81
CA LEU A 77 3.62 -12.70 1.01
C LEU A 77 2.87 -11.71 0.12
N ALA A 78 2.65 -12.07 -1.14
CA ALA A 78 1.73 -11.35 -2.00
C ALA A 78 0.29 -11.44 -1.45
N THR A 79 -0.53 -10.42 -1.72
CA THR A 79 -1.91 -10.33 -1.21
C THR A 79 -2.74 -11.57 -1.59
N ASN A 80 -2.58 -12.11 -2.80
CA ASN A 80 -3.21 -13.37 -3.22
C ASN A 80 -2.82 -14.55 -2.34
N GLY A 81 -1.56 -14.67 -1.94
CA GLY A 81 -1.09 -15.72 -1.04
C GLY A 81 -1.83 -15.69 0.30
N VAL A 82 -1.95 -14.52 0.93
CA VAL A 82 -2.68 -14.36 2.21
C VAL A 82 -4.15 -14.77 2.08
N PHE A 83 -4.80 -14.44 0.98
CA PHE A 83 -6.19 -14.86 0.74
C PHE A 83 -6.35 -16.35 0.50
N TYR A 84 -5.40 -16.98 -0.19
CA TYR A 84 -5.39 -18.44 -0.30
C TYR A 84 -5.17 -19.12 1.06
N HIS A 85 -4.32 -18.56 1.92
CA HIS A 85 -4.18 -19.02 3.30
C HIS A 85 -5.52 -18.94 4.05
N TYR A 86 -6.19 -17.78 4.02
CA TYR A 86 -7.52 -17.62 4.61
C TYR A 86 -8.48 -18.72 4.13
N LYS A 87 -8.65 -18.84 2.80
CA LYS A 87 -9.54 -19.83 2.19
C LYS A 87 -9.21 -21.25 2.66
N ARG A 88 -7.94 -21.65 2.60
CA ARG A 88 -7.51 -23.00 3.00
C ARG A 88 -7.87 -23.29 4.46
N HIS A 89 -7.55 -22.37 5.37
CA HIS A 89 -7.78 -22.58 6.79
C HIS A 89 -9.26 -22.54 7.16
N THR A 90 -10.07 -21.68 6.53
CA THR A 90 -11.52 -21.64 6.72
C THR A 90 -12.21 -22.94 6.30
N TYR A 91 -11.84 -23.51 5.15
CA TYR A 91 -12.39 -24.78 4.69
C TYR A 91 -11.98 -25.94 5.60
N ARG A 92 -10.72 -25.98 6.03
CA ARG A 92 -10.24 -27.04 6.91
C ARG A 92 -10.86 -26.96 8.30
N PHE A 93 -11.06 -25.76 8.84
CA PHE A 93 -11.80 -25.53 10.07
C PHE A 93 -13.22 -26.12 9.98
N ALA A 94 -13.98 -25.80 8.92
CA ALA A 94 -15.35 -26.29 8.76
C ALA A 94 -15.40 -27.83 8.63
N GLN A 95 -14.47 -28.43 7.88
CA GLN A 95 -14.34 -29.88 7.75
C GLN A 95 -14.11 -30.59 9.08
N LEU A 96 -13.18 -30.09 9.89
CA LEU A 96 -12.84 -30.70 11.18
C LEU A 96 -13.98 -30.54 12.19
N ARG A 97 -14.61 -29.37 12.20
CA ARG A 97 -15.79 -29.09 13.03
C ARG A 97 -16.97 -30.02 12.71
N ALA A 98 -17.22 -30.30 11.44
CA ALA A 98 -18.29 -31.22 11.03
C ALA A 98 -18.08 -32.66 11.51
N ARG A 99 -16.82 -33.07 11.76
CA ARG A 99 -16.48 -34.41 12.29
C ARG A 99 -16.56 -34.50 13.80
N THR A 100 -16.62 -33.36 14.49
CA THR A 100 -16.59 -33.30 15.96
C THR A 100 -17.67 -34.15 16.64
N PRO A 101 -18.95 -34.17 16.19
CA PRO A 101 -19.98 -35.01 16.82
C PRO A 101 -19.62 -36.50 16.79
N ALA A 102 -19.15 -37.02 15.65
CA ALA A 102 -18.73 -38.42 15.52
C ALA A 102 -17.56 -38.78 16.45
N LEU A 103 -16.72 -37.80 16.81
CA LEU A 103 -15.61 -37.99 17.75
C LEU A 103 -16.02 -37.81 19.22
N GLN A 104 -17.21 -37.29 19.52
CA GLN A 104 -17.74 -37.24 20.89
C GLN A 104 -18.29 -38.59 21.34
N ASP A 105 -18.75 -39.42 20.39
CA ASP A 105 -19.15 -40.80 20.65
C ASP A 105 -17.94 -41.68 21.02
N LEU A 106 -16.76 -41.32 20.52
CA LEU A 106 -15.48 -41.81 21.03
C LEU A 106 -15.18 -41.06 22.33
N ASN A 107 -14.73 -41.78 23.37
CA ASN A 107 -14.41 -41.19 24.68
C ASN A 107 -13.68 -39.84 24.52
N LEU A 108 -14.13 -38.81 25.24
CA LEU A 108 -13.64 -37.42 25.15
C LEU A 108 -12.12 -37.29 25.40
N LEU A 109 -11.52 -38.32 25.99
CA LEU A 109 -10.08 -38.46 26.25
C LEU A 109 -9.32 -39.28 25.21
N SER A 110 -9.95 -39.66 24.10
CA SER A 110 -9.25 -40.30 23.00
C SER A 110 -8.26 -39.33 22.35
N THR A 111 -7.07 -39.82 22.01
CA THR A 111 -6.03 -39.03 21.34
C THR A 111 -6.57 -38.37 20.07
N GLU A 112 -7.42 -39.06 19.32
CA GLU A 112 -8.03 -38.56 18.08
C GLU A 112 -8.97 -37.36 18.31
N ALA A 113 -9.80 -37.40 19.37
CA ALA A 113 -10.67 -36.28 19.71
C ALA A 113 -9.86 -35.04 20.12
N ILE A 114 -8.81 -35.23 20.93
CA ILE A 114 -7.91 -34.16 21.38
C ILE A 114 -7.18 -33.52 20.18
N ASP A 115 -6.65 -34.34 19.28
CA ASP A 115 -5.97 -33.86 18.08
C ASP A 115 -6.92 -33.10 17.15
N ASN A 116 -8.15 -33.56 16.98
CA ASN A 116 -9.14 -32.87 16.17
C ASN A 116 -9.47 -31.48 16.74
N TRP A 117 -9.69 -31.38 18.05
CA TRP A 117 -9.93 -30.09 18.72
C TRP A 117 -8.75 -29.14 18.59
N SER A 118 -7.53 -29.64 18.79
CA SER A 118 -6.30 -28.86 18.63
C SER A 118 -6.17 -28.32 17.19
N ASN A 119 -6.45 -29.15 16.19
CA ASN A 119 -6.44 -28.75 14.79
C ASN A 119 -7.54 -27.72 14.45
N ILE A 120 -8.75 -27.86 15.01
CA ILE A 120 -9.83 -26.88 14.83
C ILE A 120 -9.37 -25.50 15.30
N LEU A 121 -8.81 -25.41 16.51
CA LEU A 121 -8.34 -24.15 17.09
C LEU A 121 -7.19 -23.56 16.27
N GLU A 122 -6.25 -24.39 15.81
CA GLU A 122 -5.15 -23.93 14.99
C GLU A 122 -5.63 -23.36 13.65
N HIS A 123 -6.54 -24.06 12.96
CA HIS A 123 -7.08 -23.61 11.69
C HIS A 123 -7.97 -22.36 11.82
N ASP A 124 -8.74 -22.23 12.90
CA ASP A 124 -9.47 -21.00 13.21
C ASP A 124 -8.50 -19.82 13.42
N ARG A 125 -7.46 -20.01 14.25
CA ARG A 125 -6.44 -18.99 14.50
C ARG A 125 -5.80 -18.51 13.20
N LYS A 126 -5.31 -19.46 12.37
CA LYS A 126 -4.65 -19.13 11.09
C LYS A 126 -5.60 -18.42 10.11
N ALA A 127 -6.88 -18.80 10.08
CA ALA A 127 -7.87 -18.10 9.27
C ALA A 127 -8.09 -16.65 9.78
N ARG A 128 -8.21 -16.45 11.10
CA ARG A 128 -8.34 -15.11 11.69
C ARG A 128 -7.11 -14.25 11.43
N GLU A 129 -5.90 -14.78 11.57
CA GLU A 129 -4.65 -14.09 11.26
C GLU A 129 -4.58 -13.66 9.79
N ALA A 130 -4.91 -14.55 8.86
CA ALA A 130 -4.93 -14.22 7.44
C ALA A 130 -5.99 -13.15 7.11
N LYS A 131 -7.17 -13.23 7.73
CA LYS A 131 -8.23 -12.21 7.60
C LYS A 131 -7.75 -10.85 8.12
N TRP A 132 -7.14 -10.81 9.30
CA TRP A 132 -6.60 -9.58 9.89
C TRP A 132 -5.48 -8.98 9.04
N GLU A 133 -4.59 -9.80 8.51
CA GLU A 133 -3.54 -9.35 7.59
C GLU A 133 -4.16 -8.70 6.35
N LEU A 134 -5.19 -9.30 5.74
CA LEU A 134 -5.88 -8.69 4.60
C LEU A 134 -6.49 -7.32 4.93
N TYR A 135 -7.12 -7.15 6.11
CA TYR A 135 -7.64 -5.85 6.54
C TYR A 135 -6.54 -4.82 6.78
N ARG A 136 -5.45 -5.23 7.45
CA ARG A 136 -4.30 -4.34 7.68
C ARG A 136 -3.75 -3.83 6.35
N ARG A 137 -3.62 -4.71 5.36
CA ARG A 137 -3.16 -4.35 4.02
C ARG A 137 -4.09 -3.39 3.31
N CYS A 138 -5.39 -3.64 3.36
CA CYS A 138 -6.41 -2.74 2.81
C CYS A 138 -6.31 -1.35 3.43
N LYS A 139 -6.13 -1.26 4.75
CA LYS A 139 -5.98 0.02 5.46
C LYS A 139 -4.73 0.79 5.00
N GLU A 140 -3.58 0.12 4.95
CA GLU A 140 -2.32 0.74 4.53
C GLU A 140 -2.33 1.20 3.05
N GLU A 141 -2.98 0.43 2.17
CA GLU A 141 -3.20 0.84 0.77
C GLU A 141 -4.14 2.05 0.67
N ALA A 142 -5.18 2.12 1.51
CA ALA A 142 -6.07 3.28 1.58
C ALA A 142 -5.36 4.53 2.12
N GLU A 143 -4.46 4.38 3.10
CA GLU A 143 -3.59 5.47 3.59
C GLU A 143 -2.67 5.99 2.48
N TYR A 144 -2.05 5.08 1.72
CA TYR A 144 -1.23 5.42 0.56
C TYR A 144 -2.03 6.14 -0.54
N GLU A 145 -3.22 5.65 -0.87
CA GLU A 145 -4.14 6.31 -1.80
C GLU A 145 -4.52 7.72 -1.33
N ALA A 146 -4.85 7.90 -0.05
CA ALA A 146 -5.21 9.20 0.50
C ALA A 146 -4.05 10.19 0.42
N SER A 147 -2.83 9.74 0.72
CA SER A 147 -1.63 10.56 0.65
C SER A 147 -1.26 10.92 -0.80
N TRP A 148 -1.47 10.02 -1.76
CA TRP A 148 -1.35 10.36 -3.19
C TRP A 148 -2.38 11.39 -3.64
N LYS A 149 -3.63 11.27 -3.20
CA LYS A 149 -4.68 12.25 -3.51
C LYS A 149 -4.32 13.65 -2.99
N LYS A 150 -3.72 13.74 -1.80
CA LYS A 150 -3.19 15.01 -1.27
C LYS A 150 -2.10 15.58 -2.16
N LEU A 151 -1.13 14.77 -2.55
CA LEU A 151 -0.06 15.20 -3.46
C LEU A 151 -0.61 15.64 -4.82
N LEU A 152 -1.57 14.91 -5.38
CA LEU A 152 -2.24 15.28 -6.63
C LEU A 152 -3.02 16.60 -6.49
N ALA A 153 -3.71 16.82 -5.38
CA ALA A 153 -4.41 18.08 -5.12
C ALA A 153 -3.43 19.25 -5.00
N PHE A 154 -2.33 19.07 -4.25
CA PHE A 154 -1.26 20.07 -4.11
C PHE A 154 -0.68 20.44 -5.48
N THR A 155 -0.25 19.43 -6.23
CA THR A 155 0.38 19.63 -7.55
C THR A 155 -0.57 20.28 -8.55
N ARG A 156 -1.87 19.94 -8.56
CA ARG A 156 -2.88 20.62 -9.39
C ARG A 156 -3.08 22.08 -9.03
N LYS A 157 -3.02 22.41 -7.75
CA LYS A 157 -3.25 23.76 -7.24
C LYS A 157 -2.05 24.68 -7.47
N HIS A 158 -0.84 24.13 -7.35
CA HIS A 158 0.39 24.94 -7.27
C HIS A 158 1.33 24.77 -8.47
N LEU A 159 1.25 23.66 -9.23
CA LEU A 159 2.22 23.33 -10.28
C LEU A 159 1.61 23.23 -11.69
N VAL A 160 2.38 23.65 -12.68
CA VAL A 160 2.09 23.44 -14.10
C VAL A 160 2.52 22.03 -14.49
N PHE A 161 1.53 21.18 -14.82
CA PHE A 161 1.85 19.85 -15.34
C PHE A 161 2.30 19.91 -16.80
N SER A 162 3.46 19.30 -17.08
CA SER A 162 3.75 18.88 -18.45
C SER A 162 2.68 17.89 -18.93
N ARG A 163 2.46 17.83 -20.26
CA ARG A 163 1.51 16.87 -20.86
C ARG A 163 1.80 15.42 -20.44
N ARG A 164 3.08 15.07 -20.28
CA ARG A 164 3.53 13.74 -19.83
C ARG A 164 3.15 13.51 -18.37
N CYS A 165 3.40 14.47 -17.48
CA CYS A 165 3.04 14.37 -16.06
C CYS A 165 1.51 14.30 -15.86
N ALA A 166 0.73 15.07 -16.63
CA ALA A 166 -0.73 15.02 -16.60
C ALA A 166 -1.29 13.66 -17.05
N LYS A 167 -0.64 12.98 -18.01
CA LYS A 167 -1.02 11.61 -18.41
C LYS A 167 -0.71 10.60 -17.31
N ALA A 168 0.48 10.69 -16.70
CA ALA A 168 0.89 9.82 -15.60
C ALA A 168 -0.03 9.98 -14.37
N SER A 169 -0.39 11.21 -14.01
CA SER A 169 -1.33 11.52 -12.94
C SER A 169 -2.70 10.86 -13.17
N ARG A 170 -3.27 10.98 -14.38
CA ARG A 170 -4.55 10.33 -14.72
C ARG A 170 -4.47 8.80 -14.64
N ALA A 171 -3.38 8.21 -15.13
CA ALA A 171 -3.16 6.76 -15.03
C ALA A 171 -3.07 6.30 -13.57
N LEU A 172 -2.41 7.08 -12.71
CA LEU A 172 -2.32 6.83 -11.28
C LEU A 172 -3.70 6.90 -10.61
N GLU A 173 -4.50 7.92 -10.90
CA GLU A 173 -5.86 8.03 -10.37
C GLU A 173 -6.74 6.84 -10.76
N GLN A 174 -6.60 6.35 -12.00
CA GLN A 174 -7.32 5.15 -12.43
C GLN A 174 -6.83 3.90 -11.68
N SER A 175 -5.52 3.75 -11.49
CA SER A 175 -4.93 2.66 -10.72
C SER A 175 -5.46 2.63 -9.28
N ILE A 176 -5.54 3.80 -8.65
CA ILE A 176 -6.10 3.99 -7.31
C ILE A 176 -7.56 3.51 -7.24
N LYS A 177 -8.42 3.95 -8.18
CA LYS A 177 -9.82 3.50 -8.23
C LYS A 177 -9.94 1.99 -8.38
N ASN A 178 -9.12 1.40 -9.25
CA ASN A 178 -9.10 -0.05 -9.47
C ASN A 178 -8.67 -0.81 -8.20
N ASN A 179 -7.73 -0.26 -7.41
CA ASN A 179 -7.27 -0.86 -6.16
C ASN A 179 -8.38 -0.87 -5.10
N LYS A 180 -9.15 0.22 -4.97
CA LYS A 180 -10.32 0.25 -4.08
C LYS A 180 -11.33 -0.85 -4.44
N ALA A 181 -11.72 -0.94 -5.71
CA ALA A 181 -12.66 -1.96 -6.17
C ALA A 181 -12.13 -3.38 -5.90
N TYR A 182 -10.83 -3.61 -6.09
CA TYR A 182 -10.17 -4.88 -5.76
C TYR A 182 -10.34 -5.25 -4.27
N TRP A 183 -10.11 -4.31 -3.36
CA TRP A 183 -10.26 -4.54 -1.93
C TRP A 183 -11.72 -4.77 -1.53
N ASP A 184 -12.66 -3.99 -2.05
CA ASP A 184 -14.09 -4.14 -1.77
C ASP A 184 -14.58 -5.55 -2.13
N VAL A 185 -14.22 -6.04 -3.33
CA VAL A 185 -14.55 -7.41 -3.77
C VAL A 185 -13.88 -8.44 -2.87
N ARG A 186 -12.61 -8.26 -2.57
CA ARG A 186 -11.83 -9.22 -1.78
C ARG A 186 -12.33 -9.37 -0.36
N ILE A 187 -12.67 -8.27 0.31
CA ILE A 187 -13.23 -8.29 1.67
C ILE A 187 -14.61 -8.94 1.67
N THR A 188 -15.45 -8.64 0.67
CA THR A 188 -16.76 -9.27 0.52
C THR A 188 -16.65 -10.79 0.36
N LEU A 189 -15.66 -11.27 -0.41
CA LEU A 189 -15.43 -12.69 -0.63
C LEU A 189 -15.06 -13.46 0.65
N LEU A 190 -14.52 -12.80 1.68
CA LEU A 190 -14.18 -13.47 2.94
C LEU A 190 -15.44 -14.08 3.59
N SER A 191 -16.49 -13.27 3.74
CA SER A 191 -17.76 -13.72 4.31
C SER A 191 -18.43 -14.80 3.47
N VAL A 192 -18.37 -14.67 2.13
CA VAL A 192 -18.90 -15.68 1.21
C VAL A 192 -18.17 -17.02 1.36
N ILE A 193 -16.83 -16.99 1.48
CA ILE A 193 -16.02 -18.18 1.69
C ILE A 193 -16.36 -18.85 3.02
N GLN A 194 -16.49 -18.08 4.10
CA GLN A 194 -16.85 -18.60 5.41
C GLN A 194 -18.22 -19.28 5.38
N LYS A 195 -19.23 -18.62 4.81
CA LYS A 195 -20.57 -19.20 4.64
C LYS A 195 -20.51 -20.48 3.81
N LYS A 196 -19.90 -20.45 2.62
CA LYS A 196 -19.78 -21.62 1.75
C LYS A 196 -19.06 -22.80 2.42
N ALA A 197 -18.05 -22.53 3.24
CA ALA A 197 -17.35 -23.59 3.96
C ALA A 197 -18.26 -24.25 5.00
N LEU A 198 -19.03 -23.46 5.76
CA LEU A 198 -19.97 -23.98 6.76
C LEU A 198 -21.16 -24.71 6.11
N ASP A 199 -21.73 -24.16 5.04
CA ASP A 199 -22.84 -24.79 4.30
C ASP A 199 -22.40 -26.13 3.68
N ARG A 200 -21.14 -26.24 3.25
CA ARG A 200 -20.59 -27.47 2.66
C ARG A 200 -20.28 -28.55 3.69
N TYR A 201 -19.95 -28.15 4.91
CA TYR A 201 -19.60 -29.05 6.01
C TYR A 201 -20.47 -28.74 7.23
N PRO A 202 -21.78 -29.05 7.15
CA PRO A 202 -22.67 -28.88 8.28
C PRO A 202 -22.27 -29.82 9.42
N VAL A 203 -22.45 -29.35 10.66
CA VAL A 203 -22.40 -30.23 11.84
C VAL A 203 -23.72 -30.99 11.85
N MET A 204 -23.66 -32.31 11.71
CA MET A 204 -24.82 -33.21 11.81
C MET A 204 -24.91 -33.81 13.21
#